data_AF-A0AAQ3VJM7-F1
#
_entry.id   AF-A0AAQ3VJM7-F1
#
_cell.length_a   1.000
_cell.length_b   1.000
_cell.length_c   1.000
_cell.angle_alpha   90.00
_cell.angle_beta   90.00
_cell.angle_gamma   90.00
#
_symmetry.space_group_name_H-M   'P 1'
#
loop_
_entity.id
_entity.type
_entity.pdbx_description
1 polymer ?
#
loop_
_entity_poly.entity_id
_entity_poly.type
_entity_poly.pdbx_seq_one_letter_code
_entity_poly.pdbx_strand_id
1 'polypeptide(L)'
;MKTEVDGVGMALRLGDTKTGKSIRPIGSAALAVLKTASSKSNSKYVFPSITNPKKHHTGLTRWLQGVSSQDVPGITSHGLRHSFSSTAEDLGYSIPTIKGLIGHSKASVTEGYIHKIDSALLAAADKIARHIDEAMTGRKPGKVTHLRRA
;
A
#
# COMPACT_ATOMS: atom_id res chain seq x y z
N MET A 1 1.49 9.37 8.58
CA MET A 1 2.65 10.28 8.78
C MET A 1 3.88 9.67 8.13
N LYS A 2 4.95 10.44 7.90
CA LYS A 2 6.20 9.87 7.36
C LYS A 2 6.82 8.83 8.30
N THR A 3 6.67 9.03 9.61
CA THR A 3 7.10 8.10 10.66
C THR A 3 6.37 6.76 10.65
N GLU A 4 5.22 6.66 9.98
CA GLU A 4 4.43 5.43 9.90
C GLU A 4 4.80 4.59 8.65
N VAL A 5 5.68 5.08 7.78
CA VAL A 5 6.17 4.36 6.61
C VAL A 5 7.43 3.59 7.00
N ASP A 6 7.28 2.28 7.24
CA ASP A 6 8.41 1.38 7.52
C ASP A 6 8.99 0.88 6.20
N GLY A 7 10.05 1.55 5.74
CA GLY A 7 10.75 1.18 4.52
C GLY A 7 11.57 -0.11 4.62
N VAL A 8 11.93 -0.55 5.83
CA VAL A 8 12.72 -1.77 6.07
C VAL A 8 11.81 -2.98 6.17
N GLY A 9 10.75 -2.86 6.97
CA GLY A 9 9.72 -3.89 7.11
C GLY A 9 8.70 -3.91 5.97
N MET A 10 8.81 -3.01 4.99
CA MET A 10 7.88 -2.86 3.86
C MET A 10 6.42 -2.82 4.31
N ALA A 11 6.11 -1.91 5.24
CA ALA A 11 4.77 -1.81 5.81
C ALA A 11 4.39 -0.39 6.22
N LEU A 12 3.09 -0.16 6.35
CA LEU A 12 2.53 0.98 7.06
C LEU A 12 2.22 0.56 8.50
N ARG A 13 2.78 1.27 9.47
CA ARG A 13 2.56 1.06 10.92
C ARG A 13 1.69 2.19 11.45
N LEU A 14 0.39 2.01 11.36
CA LEU A 14 -0.62 3.02 11.70
C LEU A 14 -0.92 2.96 13.20
N GLY A 15 -0.57 4.02 13.93
CA GLY A 15 -0.69 4.08 15.39
C GLY A 15 -2.08 4.47 15.87
N ASP A 16 -2.67 5.48 15.22
CA ASP A 16 -3.97 6.06 15.56
C ASP A 16 -5.05 5.59 14.59
N THR A 17 -5.60 4.38 14.80
CA THR A 17 -6.81 3.95 14.08
C THR A 17 -7.98 3.72 15.03
N LYS A 18 -9.22 3.82 14.53
CA LYS A 18 -10.45 3.55 15.29
C LYS A 18 -10.47 2.16 15.95
N THR A 19 -9.58 1.26 15.54
CA THR A 19 -9.46 -0.13 16.00
C THR A 19 -8.10 -0.44 16.65
N GLY A 20 -7.32 0.58 17.03
CA GLY A 20 -5.98 0.40 17.63
C GLY A 20 -4.84 0.36 16.61
N LYS A 21 -3.67 -0.15 17.00
CA LYS A 21 -2.49 -0.24 16.13
C LYS A 21 -2.77 -1.17 14.94
N SER A 22 -2.42 -0.73 13.73
CA SER A 22 -2.63 -1.52 12.52
C SER A 22 -1.37 -1.56 11.67
N ILE A 23 -0.92 -2.77 11.33
CA ILE A 23 0.22 -2.97 10.43
C ILE A 23 -0.31 -3.46 9.09
N ARG A 24 0.11 -2.79 8.00
CA ARG A 24 -0.29 -3.12 6.62
C ARG A 24 0.95 -3.39 5.78
N PRO A 25 1.22 -4.64 5.37
CA PRO A 25 2.26 -4.94 4.40
C PRO A 25 2.03 -4.15 3.11
N ILE A 26 3.08 -3.57 2.54
CA ILE A 26 3.02 -2.85 1.26
C ILE A 26 4.12 -3.36 0.33
N GLY A 27 3.81 -3.41 -0.96
CA GLY A 27 4.80 -3.79 -1.96
C GLY A 27 5.84 -2.71 -2.25
N SER A 28 6.95 -3.11 -2.86
CA SER A 28 8.07 -2.25 -3.23
C SER A 28 7.65 -1.10 -4.15
N ALA A 29 6.77 -1.36 -5.12
CA ALA A 29 6.22 -0.32 -6.01
C ALA A 29 5.47 0.77 -5.23
N ALA A 30 4.59 0.38 -4.30
CA ALA A 30 3.88 1.33 -3.45
C ALA A 30 4.85 2.10 -2.53
N LEU A 31 5.86 1.42 -1.98
CA LEU A 31 6.89 2.06 -1.16
C LEU A 31 7.71 3.09 -1.96
N ALA A 32 8.02 2.82 -3.23
CA ALA A 32 8.73 3.76 -4.11
C ALA A 32 7.91 5.03 -4.35
N VAL A 33 6.59 4.89 -4.57
CA VAL A 33 5.66 6.02 -4.69
C VAL A 33 5.62 6.83 -3.39
N LEU A 34 5.53 6.17 -2.24
CA LEU A 34 5.51 6.84 -0.92
C LEU A 34 6.81 7.57 -0.61
N LYS A 35 7.97 6.98 -0.95
CA LYS A 35 9.28 7.64 -0.81
C LYS A 35 9.36 8.90 -1.67
N THR A 36 8.94 8.79 -2.93
CA THR A 36 8.89 9.92 -3.87
C THR A 36 7.93 11.01 -3.40
N ALA A 37 6.76 10.65 -2.88
CA ALA A 37 5.82 11.61 -2.30
C ALA A 37 6.40 12.28 -1.05
N SER A 38 7.08 11.51 -0.20
CA SER A 38 7.67 12.01 1.05
C SER A 38 8.80 13.02 0.83
N SER A 39 9.57 12.91 -0.25
CA SER A 39 10.65 13.85 -0.57
C SER A 39 10.17 15.17 -1.15
N LYS A 40 8.93 15.24 -1.66
CA LYS A 40 8.35 16.46 -2.28
C LYS A 40 7.97 17.55 -1.27
N SER A 41 8.03 17.29 0.03
CA SER A 41 7.62 18.26 1.05
C SER A 41 8.39 18.05 2.35
N ASN A 42 8.66 19.11 3.10
CA ASN A 42 9.20 19.04 4.45
C ASN A 42 8.12 18.78 5.53
N SER A 43 6.86 18.56 5.15
CA SER A 43 5.79 18.22 6.08
C SER A 43 6.03 16.90 6.82
N LYS A 44 5.45 16.77 8.02
CA LYS A 44 5.37 15.50 8.76
C LYS A 44 4.47 14.44 8.08
N TYR A 45 3.60 14.86 7.17
CA TYR A 45 2.73 13.98 6.41
C TYR A 45 3.35 13.59 5.06
N VAL A 46 3.10 12.37 4.60
CA VAL A 46 3.47 11.93 3.25
C VAL A 46 2.67 12.71 2.20
N PHE A 47 1.38 12.93 2.48
CA PHE A 47 0.47 13.72 1.66
C PHE A 47 -0.03 14.92 2.49
N PRO A 48 0.68 16.06 2.47
CA PRO A 48 0.22 17.27 3.16
C PRO A 48 -0.99 17.91 2.46
N SER A 49 -1.75 18.73 3.20
CA SER A 49 -2.77 19.58 2.60
C SER A 49 -2.13 20.62 1.67
N ILE A 50 -2.80 20.91 0.55
CA ILE A 50 -2.39 21.92 -0.43
C ILE A 50 -2.37 23.32 0.21
N THR A 51 -3.31 23.60 1.11
CA THR A 51 -3.47 24.93 1.73
C THR A 51 -2.70 25.10 3.03
N ASN A 52 -2.40 24.00 3.74
CA ASN A 52 -1.67 24.06 5.00
C ASN A 52 -0.75 22.84 5.18
N PRO A 53 0.57 23.00 4.97
CA PRO A 53 1.53 21.91 5.10
C PRO A 53 1.60 21.27 6.49
N LYS A 54 1.06 21.92 7.54
CA LYS A 54 0.98 21.37 8.90
C LYS A 54 -0.19 20.40 9.10
N LYS A 55 -1.09 20.26 8.12
CA LYS A 55 -2.23 19.34 8.11
C LYS A 55 -2.05 18.27 7.03
N HIS A 56 -2.68 17.12 7.20
CA HIS A 56 -2.72 16.10 6.14
C HIS A 56 -3.72 16.52 5.05
N HIS A 57 -3.57 15.96 3.86
CA HIS A 57 -4.54 16.12 2.79
C HIS A 57 -5.92 15.61 3.24
N THR A 58 -6.95 16.39 2.93
CA THR A 58 -8.36 16.05 3.16
C THR A 58 -9.08 16.17 1.82
N GLY A 59 -9.96 15.22 1.51
CA GLY A 59 -10.71 15.23 0.24
C GLY A 59 -10.20 14.29 -0.85
N LEU A 60 -9.54 13.19 -0.47
CA LEU A 60 -9.06 12.16 -1.40
C LEU A 60 -10.12 11.73 -2.42
N THR A 61 -11.37 11.51 -2.00
CA THR A 61 -12.46 11.11 -2.91
C THR A 61 -12.71 12.17 -3.97
N ARG A 62 -12.81 13.45 -3.58
CA ARG A 62 -13.05 14.55 -4.51
C ARG A 62 -11.87 14.72 -5.46
N TRP A 63 -10.65 14.59 -4.94
CA TRP A 63 -9.44 14.63 -5.75
C TRP A 63 -9.41 13.49 -6.78
N LEU A 64 -9.65 12.24 -6.35
CA LEU A 64 -9.71 11.06 -7.23
C LEU A 64 -10.76 11.23 -8.34
N GLN A 65 -11.96 11.69 -7.99
CA GLN A 65 -13.00 11.98 -8.98
C GLN A 65 -12.56 13.07 -9.95
N GLY A 66 -11.91 14.14 -9.47
CA GLY A 66 -11.43 15.23 -10.33
C GLY A 66 -10.35 14.79 -11.32
N VAL A 67 -9.44 13.91 -10.92
CA VAL A 67 -8.29 13.50 -11.76
C VAL A 67 -8.55 12.28 -12.64
N SER A 68 -9.58 11.47 -12.37
CA SER A 68 -9.76 10.18 -13.04
C SER A 68 -11.19 9.87 -13.47
N SER A 69 -12.18 10.74 -13.22
CA SER A 69 -13.58 10.43 -13.59
C SER A 69 -13.84 10.33 -15.09
N GLN A 70 -13.03 10.98 -15.92
CA GLN A 70 -13.17 10.92 -17.38
C GLN A 70 -12.76 9.54 -17.92
N ASP A 71 -11.68 8.97 -17.40
CA ASP A 71 -11.17 7.67 -17.83
C ASP A 71 -11.81 6.50 -17.06
N VAL A 72 -12.15 6.72 -15.78
CA VAL A 72 -12.73 5.74 -14.88
C VAL A 72 -13.96 6.33 -14.18
N PRO A 73 -15.13 6.29 -14.83
CA PRO A 73 -16.38 6.76 -14.24
C PRO A 73 -16.67 6.07 -12.91
N GLY A 74 -17.02 6.85 -11.89
CA GLY A 74 -17.37 6.31 -10.57
C GLY A 74 -16.19 5.84 -9.71
N ILE A 75 -14.95 6.25 -10.05
CA ILE A 75 -13.77 5.92 -9.25
C ILE A 75 -13.93 6.35 -7.77
N THR A 76 -13.65 5.42 -6.86
CA THR A 76 -13.66 5.66 -5.42
C THR A 76 -12.51 4.92 -4.74
N SER A 77 -12.13 5.35 -3.53
CA SER A 77 -11.14 4.61 -2.73
C SER A 77 -11.61 3.20 -2.37
N HIS A 78 -12.92 2.99 -2.23
CA HIS A 78 -13.49 1.66 -2.02
C HIS A 78 -13.39 0.79 -3.27
N GLY A 79 -13.70 1.36 -4.45
CA GLY A 79 -13.49 0.70 -5.74
C GLY A 79 -12.03 0.29 -5.96
N LEU A 80 -11.07 1.19 -5.69
CA LEU A 80 -9.64 0.87 -5.76
C LEU A 80 -9.23 -0.26 -4.81
N ARG A 81 -9.83 -0.34 -3.61
CA ARG A 81 -9.61 -1.46 -2.69
C ARG A 81 -10.18 -2.77 -3.22
N HIS A 82 -11.34 -2.73 -3.87
CA HIS A 82 -11.92 -3.89 -4.53
C HIS A 82 -11.06 -4.36 -5.69
N SER A 83 -10.62 -3.45 -6.57
CA SER A 83 -9.69 -3.77 -7.66
C SER A 83 -8.42 -4.46 -7.14
N PHE A 84 -7.84 -3.97 -6.04
CA PHE A 84 -6.69 -4.64 -5.41
C PHE A 84 -7.02 -6.08 -4.96
N SER A 85 -8.22 -6.30 -4.41
CA SER A 85 -8.66 -7.62 -3.97
C SER A 85 -8.88 -8.54 -5.18
N SER A 86 -9.56 -8.07 -6.23
CA SER A 86 -9.76 -8.82 -7.47
C SER A 86 -8.44 -9.20 -8.13
N THR A 87 -7.49 -8.28 -8.24
CA THR A 87 -6.14 -8.59 -8.75
C THR A 87 -5.44 -9.65 -7.89
N ALA A 88 -5.63 -9.62 -6.57
CA ALA A 88 -5.07 -10.65 -5.70
C ALA A 88 -5.72 -12.03 -5.94
N GLU A 89 -7.04 -12.08 -6.18
CA GLU A 89 -7.77 -13.30 -6.56
C GLU A 89 -7.28 -13.84 -7.91
N ASP A 90 -7.13 -12.98 -8.92
CA ASP A 90 -6.61 -13.34 -10.25
C ASP A 90 -5.18 -13.91 -10.19
N LEU A 91 -4.38 -13.43 -9.23
CA LEU A 91 -3.03 -13.95 -8.95
C LEU A 91 -3.01 -15.24 -8.11
N GLY A 92 -4.18 -15.76 -7.74
CA GLY A 92 -4.37 -17.03 -7.06
C GLY A 92 -4.25 -16.98 -5.53
N TYR A 93 -4.37 -15.80 -4.91
CA TYR A 93 -4.31 -15.70 -3.45
C TYR A 93 -5.63 -16.09 -2.77
N SER A 94 -5.53 -16.75 -1.62
CA SER A 94 -6.69 -17.18 -0.85
C SER A 94 -7.44 -16.00 -0.20
N ILE A 95 -8.75 -16.14 0.02
CA ILE A 95 -9.58 -15.14 0.72
C ILE A 95 -8.99 -14.76 2.09
N PRO A 96 -8.48 -15.69 2.94
CA PRO A 96 -7.81 -15.32 4.18
C PRO A 96 -6.59 -14.40 3.98
N THR A 97 -5.74 -14.70 2.99
CA THR A 97 -4.57 -13.88 2.64
C THR A 97 -5.02 -12.47 2.23
N ILE A 98 -6.00 -12.37 1.34
CA ILE A 98 -6.53 -11.09 0.85
C ILE A 98 -7.12 -10.26 1.99
N LYS A 99 -7.93 -10.90 2.87
CA LYS A 99 -8.48 -10.25 4.08
C LYS A 99 -7.38 -9.76 5.02
N GLY A 100 -6.28 -10.49 5.15
CA GLY A 100 -5.09 -10.06 5.89
C GLY A 100 -4.44 -8.80 5.30
N LEU A 101 -4.30 -8.75 3.97
CA LEU A 101 -3.70 -7.62 3.26
C LEU A 101 -4.54 -6.34 3.32
N ILE A 102 -5.84 -6.42 3.03
CA ILE A 102 -6.74 -5.25 3.08
C ILE A 102 -7.11 -4.86 4.52
N GLY A 103 -6.83 -5.76 5.46
CA GLY A 103 -6.96 -5.48 6.86
C GLY A 103 -8.32 -5.70 7.49
N HIS A 104 -9.12 -6.58 6.87
CA HIS A 104 -10.43 -7.03 7.35
C HIS A 104 -10.34 -8.19 8.34
N SER A 105 -9.13 -8.60 8.72
CA SER A 105 -8.94 -9.66 9.69
C SER A 105 -9.06 -9.12 11.13
N LYS A 106 -10.12 -9.57 11.82
CA LYS A 106 -10.09 -9.90 13.26
C LYS A 106 -9.32 -11.21 13.52
N ALA A 107 -8.48 -11.68 12.59
CA ALA A 107 -7.53 -12.73 12.94
C ALA A 107 -6.52 -12.05 13.86
N SER A 108 -6.74 -12.25 15.15
CA SER A 108 -5.70 -12.40 16.15
C SER A 108 -4.42 -12.83 15.45
N VAL A 109 -3.54 -11.85 15.18
CA VAL A 109 -2.12 -12.15 15.18
C VAL A 109 -1.93 -12.55 16.63
N THR A 110 -1.94 -13.87 16.82
CA THR A 110 -1.71 -14.54 18.09
C THR A 110 -0.63 -13.75 18.82
N GLU A 111 -0.85 -13.46 20.10
CA GLU A 111 -0.05 -12.60 20.99
C GLU A 111 1.46 -12.92 21.05
N GLY A 112 1.99 -13.82 20.22
CA GLY A 112 3.40 -14.16 20.07
C GLY A 112 4.16 -13.55 18.87
N TYR A 113 3.54 -12.81 17.94
CA TYR A 113 4.23 -12.31 16.71
C TYR A 113 4.28 -10.78 16.56
N ILE A 114 4.27 -10.05 17.68
CA ILE A 114 4.18 -8.57 17.72
C ILE A 114 5.34 -7.85 16.99
N HIS A 115 6.42 -8.54 16.59
CA HIS A 115 7.60 -7.90 15.99
C HIS A 115 7.84 -8.18 14.51
N LYS A 116 7.26 -9.20 13.89
CA LYS A 116 7.52 -9.53 12.49
C LYS A 116 6.24 -9.68 11.69
N ILE A 117 6.14 -8.91 10.61
CA ILE A 117 5.11 -9.10 9.61
C ILE A 117 5.34 -10.45 8.96
N ASP A 118 4.27 -11.21 8.74
CA ASP A 118 4.33 -12.48 8.04
C ASP A 118 4.98 -12.29 6.65
N SER A 119 6.08 -13.00 6.42
CA SER A 119 6.82 -12.97 5.15
C SER A 119 5.95 -13.37 3.96
N ALA A 120 4.96 -14.25 4.16
CA ALA A 120 4.01 -14.63 3.10
C ALA A 120 3.09 -13.46 2.73
N LEU A 121 2.62 -12.69 3.71
CA LEU A 121 1.83 -11.48 3.46
C LEU A 121 2.67 -10.38 2.79
N LEU A 122 3.94 -10.23 3.17
CA LEU A 122 4.86 -9.30 2.50
C LEU A 122 5.09 -9.69 1.04
N ALA A 123 5.41 -10.95 0.78
CA ALA A 123 5.60 -11.46 -0.56
C ALA A 123 4.34 -11.30 -1.42
N ALA A 124 3.16 -11.54 -0.84
CA ALA A 124 1.88 -11.34 -1.51
C ALA A 124 1.64 -9.87 -1.87
N ALA A 125 1.79 -8.97 -0.90
CA ALA A 125 1.64 -7.53 -1.11
C ALA A 125 2.59 -7.01 -2.20
N ASP A 126 3.83 -7.49 -2.20
CA ASP A 126 4.83 -7.10 -3.18
C ASP A 126 4.55 -7.65 -4.59
N LYS A 127 4.11 -8.90 -4.71
CA LYS A 127 3.73 -9.47 -6.01
C LYS A 127 2.53 -8.74 -6.62
N ILE A 128 1.50 -8.46 -5.82
CA ILE A 128 0.30 -7.73 -6.27
C ILE A 128 0.68 -6.30 -6.68
N ALA A 129 1.46 -5.59 -5.87
CA ALA A 129 1.86 -4.22 -6.18
C ALA A 129 2.71 -4.14 -7.46
N ARG A 130 3.62 -5.09 -7.69
CA ARG A 130 4.39 -5.16 -8.93
C ARG A 130 3.50 -5.44 -10.14
N HIS A 131 2.58 -6.39 -10.03
CA HIS A 131 1.64 -6.68 -11.12
C HIS A 131 0.80 -5.46 -11.51
N ILE A 132 0.33 -4.68 -10.53
CA ILE A 132 -0.40 -3.44 -10.77
C ILE A 132 0.51 -2.39 -11.43
N ASP A 133 1.74 -2.19 -10.94
CA ASP A 133 2.70 -1.23 -11.52
C ASP A 133 3.08 -1.59 -12.97
N GLU A 134 3.24 -2.87 -13.26
CA GLU A 134 3.49 -3.41 -14.60
C GLU A 134 2.32 -3.11 -15.54
N ALA A 135 1.09 -3.38 -15.10
CA ALA A 135 -0.12 -3.09 -15.86
C ALA A 135 -0.30 -1.59 -16.10
N MET A 136 0.02 -0.75 -15.12
CA MET A 136 -0.10 0.71 -15.23
C MET A 136 0.96 1.35 -16.13
N THR A 137 2.18 0.83 -16.13
CA THR A 137 3.32 1.49 -16.80
C THR A 137 3.77 0.81 -18.08
N GLY A 138 3.25 -0.38 -18.38
CA GLY A 138 3.67 -1.21 -19.51
C GLY A 138 5.11 -1.71 -19.42
N ARG A 139 5.82 -1.42 -18.32
CA ARG A 139 7.20 -1.85 -18.10
C ARG A 139 7.19 -3.26 -17.52
N LYS A 140 7.82 -4.20 -18.21
CA LYS A 140 8.16 -5.51 -17.62
C LYS A 140 9.25 -5.30 -16.57
N PRO A 141 9.21 -5.96 -15.41
CA PRO A 141 10.29 -5.87 -14.44
C PRO A 141 11.56 -6.40 -15.11
N GLY A 142 12.66 -5.66 -14.98
CA GLY A 142 13.96 -6.15 -15.43
C GLY A 142 14.26 -7.51 -14.80
N LYS A 143 14.81 -8.44 -15.58
CA LYS A 143 15.12 -9.81 -15.13
C LYS A 143 15.97 -9.75 -13.85
N VAL A 144 15.37 -10.04 -12.70
CA VAL A 144 16.09 -10.11 -11.42
C VAL A 144 17.04 -11.29 -11.51
N THR A 145 18.32 -10.98 -11.72
CA THR A 145 19.38 -11.99 -11.82
C THR A 145 20.05 -12.03 -10.46
N HIS A 146 20.01 -13.18 -9.77
CA HIS A 146 20.76 -13.35 -8.54
C HIS A 146 22.25 -13.18 -8.85
N LEU A 147 22.88 -12.17 -8.24
CA LEU A 147 24.32 -12.01 -8.28
C LEU A 147 24.93 -13.24 -7.59
N ARG A 148 25.62 -14.09 -8.36
CA ARG A 148 26.51 -15.10 -7.80
C ARG A 148 27.56 -14.35 -6.98
N ARG A 149 27.59 -14.59 -5.67
CA ARG A 149 28.71 -14.17 -4.83
C ARG A 149 29.95 -14.92 -5.33
N ALA A 150 30.99 -14.15 -5.65
CA ALA A 150 32.35 -14.64 -5.89
C ALA A 150 33.02 -14.96 -4.55
#